data_AF-A0A2J0MGJ0-F1
#
_entry.id   AF-A0A2J0MGJ0-F1
#
_cell.length_a   1.000
_cell.length_b   1.000
_cell.length_c   1.000
_cell.angle_alpha   90.00
_cell.angle_beta   90.00
_cell.angle_gamma   90.00
#
_symmetry.space_group_name_H-M   'P 1'
#
loop_
_entity.id
_entity.type
_entity.pdbx_description
1 polymer ?
#
loop_
_entity_poly.entity_id
_entity_poly.type
_entity_poly.pdbx_seq_one_letter_code
_entity_poly.pdbx_strand_id
1 'polypeptide(L)'
;MQFIINQISSFLKPDLTILALGADTRQRVSWTQSQKIYSLSPKKDLSDIRGFYFQAARFLKRAFRLSPDTITFDPHPNFVCKKEVDSIRGSYFPKASLAPIFHHIAHAANFGIE
;
A
#
# COMPACT_ATOMS: atom_id res chain seq x y z
N MET A 1 -9.70 9.02 10.90
CA MET A 1 -8.30 8.67 11.23
C MET A 1 -7.37 9.75 10.72
N GLN A 2 -6.32 10.09 11.47
CA GLN A 2 -5.25 10.98 11.00
C GLN A 2 -4.06 10.14 10.53
N PHE A 3 -3.55 10.46 9.35
CA PHE A 3 -2.41 9.78 8.74
C PHE A 3 -1.15 10.64 8.79
N ILE A 4 -0.01 9.97 8.85
CA ILE A 4 1.30 10.52 8.55
C ILE A 4 1.64 10.10 7.13
N ILE A 5 2.12 11.04 6.32
CA ILE A 5 2.52 10.79 4.95
C ILE A 5 3.97 11.22 4.80
N ASN A 6 4.80 10.31 4.29
CA ASN A 6 6.21 10.57 4.04
C ASN A 6 6.52 10.27 2.57
N GLN A 7 7.19 11.20 1.89
CA GLN A 7 7.86 10.89 0.63
C GLN A 7 9.14 10.12 0.96
N ILE A 8 9.35 8.98 0.31
CA ILE A 8 10.56 8.17 0.45
C ILE A 8 11.56 8.69 -0.59
N SER A 9 12.74 9.12 -0.14
CA SER A 9 13.84 9.45 -1.05
C SER A 9 14.29 8.17 -1.76
N SER A 10 14.33 8.23 -3.09
CA SER A 10 14.79 7.11 -3.91
C SER A 10 15.30 7.63 -5.25
N PHE A 11 16.29 6.95 -5.82
CA PHE A 11 16.71 7.15 -7.21
C PHE A 11 15.76 6.49 -8.22
N LEU A 12 14.84 5.63 -7.76
CA LEU A 12 13.84 4.99 -8.62
C LEU A 12 12.83 6.02 -9.13
N LYS A 13 12.54 5.94 -10.44
CA LYS A 13 11.51 6.73 -11.12
C LYS A 13 10.43 5.80 -11.67
N PRO A 14 9.50 5.34 -10.82
CA PRO A 14 8.46 4.42 -11.26
C PRO A 14 7.49 5.11 -12.22
N ASP A 15 7.35 4.55 -13.42
CA ASP A 15 6.38 5.02 -14.42
C ASP A 15 4.96 4.49 -14.15
N LEU A 16 4.86 3.35 -13.45
CA LEU A 16 3.58 2.77 -13.03
C LEU A 16 3.12 3.35 -11.70
N THR A 17 1.80 3.48 -11.55
CA THR A 17 1.15 3.82 -10.27
C THR A 17 0.82 2.51 -9.54
N ILE A 18 1.55 2.21 -8.48
CA ILE A 18 1.42 0.99 -7.70
C ILE A 18 0.94 1.36 -6.30
N LEU A 19 -0.02 0.62 -5.75
CA LEU A 19 -0.40 0.68 -4.33
C LEU A 19 0.07 -0.60 -3.63
N ALA A 20 1.02 -0.48 -2.73
CA ALA A 20 1.48 -1.57 -1.88
C ALA A 20 0.77 -1.56 -0.53
N LEU A 21 -0.03 -2.59 -0.25
CA LEU A 21 -0.67 -2.79 1.05
C LEU A 21 0.33 -3.24 2.13
N GLY A 22 1.49 -3.76 1.73
CA GLY A 22 2.50 -4.25 2.65
C GLY A 22 2.07 -5.52 3.37
N ALA A 23 2.31 -5.57 4.68
CA ALA A 23 2.00 -6.69 5.57
C ALA A 23 1.40 -6.18 6.88
N ASP A 24 0.63 -7.02 7.56
CA ASP A 24 -0.08 -6.67 8.79
C ASP A 24 0.86 -6.32 9.97
N THR A 25 2.12 -6.76 9.92
CA THR A 25 3.11 -6.55 10.99
C THR A 25 3.53 -5.08 11.16
N ARG A 26 3.27 -4.24 10.16
CA ARG A 26 3.51 -2.80 10.20
C ARG A 26 2.35 -2.10 9.49
N GLN A 27 1.63 -1.23 10.20
CA GLN A 27 0.52 -0.46 9.65
C GLN A 27 1.01 0.65 8.72
N ARG A 28 1.41 0.24 7.53
CA ARG A 28 1.94 1.12 6.51
C ARG A 28 1.52 0.61 5.15
N VAL A 29 0.94 1.50 4.36
CA VAL A 29 0.81 1.30 2.91
C VAL A 29 1.78 2.23 2.21
N SER A 30 2.24 1.85 1.02
CA SER A 30 3.08 2.71 0.19
C SER A 30 2.49 2.80 -1.20
N TRP A 31 2.75 3.89 -1.92
CA TRP A 31 2.32 4.00 -3.30
C TRP A 31 3.31 4.81 -4.12
N THR A 32 3.28 4.57 -5.43
CA THR A 32 3.99 5.39 -6.39
C THR A 32 3.01 6.35 -7.06
N GLN A 33 3.44 7.59 -7.30
CA GLN A 33 2.69 8.58 -8.06
C GLN A 33 3.66 9.63 -8.59
N SER A 34 3.56 9.96 -9.88
CA SER A 34 4.41 10.98 -10.53
C SER A 34 5.91 10.73 -10.30
N GLN A 35 6.38 9.50 -10.55
CA GLN A 35 7.78 9.07 -10.36
C GLN A 35 8.32 9.22 -8.94
N LYS A 36 7.45 9.34 -7.94
CA LYS A 36 7.81 9.42 -6.53
C LYS A 36 7.20 8.28 -5.75
N ILE A 37 7.86 7.92 -4.65
CA ILE A 37 7.40 6.91 -3.71
C ILE A 37 6.92 7.60 -2.44
N TYR A 38 5.76 7.20 -1.95
CA TYR A 38 5.16 7.70 -0.74
C TYR A 38 4.80 6.54 0.19
N SER A 39 4.76 6.82 1.48
CA SER A 39 4.21 5.93 2.49
C SER A 39 3.18 6.64 3.34
N LEU A 40 2.21 5.88 3.82
CA LEU A 40 1.15 6.33 4.70
C LEU A 40 1.03 5.35 5.87
N SER A 41 1.08 5.91 7.08
CA SER A 41 0.88 5.18 8.34
C SER A 41 -0.08 5.95 9.24
N PRO A 42 -0.79 5.29 10.17
CA PRO A 42 -1.60 6.01 11.14
C PRO A 42 -0.69 6.76 12.13
N LYS A 43 -1.20 7.85 12.71
CA LYS A 43 -0.47 8.58 13.77
C LYS A 43 -0.32 7.78 15.08
N LYS A 44 -1.13 6.74 15.26
CA LYS A 44 -1.14 5.87 16.43
C LYS A 44 -1.40 4.45 15.94
N ASP A 45 -0.81 3.45 16.60
CA ASP A 45 -1.08 2.05 16.30
C ASP A 45 -2.55 1.72 16.54
N LEU A 46 -3.11 0.94 15.62
CA LEU A 46 -4.52 0.54 15.62
C LEU A 46 -4.64 -0.94 15.91
N SER A 47 -5.63 -1.33 16.71
CA SER A 47 -6.02 -2.74 16.83
C SER A 47 -6.79 -3.22 15.58
N ASP A 48 -7.49 -2.32 14.90
CA ASP A 48 -8.29 -2.61 13.71
C ASP A 48 -7.48 -2.46 12.41
N ILE A 49 -6.72 -3.51 12.06
CA ILE A 49 -5.93 -3.59 10.83
C ILE A 49 -6.82 -3.55 9.58
N ARG A 50 -8.00 -4.18 9.64
CA ARG A 50 -8.95 -4.17 8.52
C ARG A 50 -9.44 -2.75 8.25
N GLY A 51 -9.89 -2.06 9.30
CA GLY A 51 -10.31 -0.66 9.21
C GLY A 51 -9.20 0.26 8.71
N PHE A 52 -7.94 0.01 9.10
CA PHE A 52 -6.79 0.74 8.57
C PHE A 52 -6.72 0.65 7.04
N TYR A 53 -6.75 -0.55 6.46
CA TYR A 53 -6.63 -0.72 5.01
C TYR A 53 -7.75 -0.03 4.22
N PHE A 54 -9.01 -0.20 4.64
CA PHE A 54 -10.15 0.42 3.96
C PHE A 54 -10.10 1.95 4.06
N GLN A 55 -9.74 2.48 5.23
CA GLN A 55 -9.62 3.93 5.41
C GLN A 55 -8.44 4.50 4.64
N ALA A 56 -7.30 3.80 4.59
CA ALA A 56 -6.13 4.20 3.79
C ALA A 56 -6.49 4.23 2.30
N ALA A 57 -7.12 3.17 1.77
CA ALA A 57 -7.56 3.12 0.38
C ALA A 57 -8.55 4.24 0.04
N ARG A 58 -9.58 4.45 0.88
CA ARG A 58 -10.55 5.54 0.71
C ARG A 58 -9.87 6.90 0.72
N PHE A 59 -8.94 7.12 1.64
CA PHE A 59 -8.22 8.38 1.77
C PHE A 59 -7.35 8.64 0.54
N LEU A 60 -6.53 7.67 0.11
CA LEU A 60 -5.70 7.81 -1.09
C LEU A 60 -6.54 8.05 -2.35
N LYS A 61 -7.68 7.37 -2.48
CA LYS A 61 -8.61 7.59 -3.61
C LYS A 61 -9.16 9.01 -3.64
N ARG A 62 -9.50 9.59 -2.48
CA ARG A 62 -10.15 10.91 -2.40
C ARG A 62 -9.16 12.07 -2.37
N ALA A 63 -8.15 12.00 -1.51
CA ALA A 63 -7.20 13.08 -1.27
C ALA A 63 -6.11 13.13 -2.35
N PHE A 64 -5.60 11.97 -2.78
CA PHE A 64 -4.52 11.88 -3.78
C PHE A 64 -5.01 11.55 -5.19
N ARG A 65 -6.33 11.37 -5.36
CA ARG A 65 -6.97 10.93 -6.61
C ARG A 65 -6.30 9.67 -7.17
N LEU A 66 -5.81 8.80 -6.29
CA LEU A 66 -5.00 7.65 -6.69
C LEU A 66 -5.80 6.73 -7.62
N SER A 67 -5.15 6.27 -8.67
CA SER A 67 -5.67 5.30 -9.63
C SER A 67 -4.54 4.31 -9.97
N PRO A 68 -4.30 3.31 -9.11
CA PRO A 68 -3.20 2.40 -9.31
C PRO A 68 -3.48 1.46 -10.49
N ASP A 69 -2.43 1.18 -11.26
CA ASP A 69 -2.39 0.13 -12.27
C ASP A 69 -2.35 -1.25 -11.59
N THR A 70 -1.64 -1.33 -10.45
CA THR A 70 -1.45 -2.58 -9.69
C THR A 70 -1.55 -2.34 -8.19
N ILE A 71 -2.18 -3.27 -7.49
CA ILE A 71 -2.14 -3.37 -6.03
C ILE A 71 -1.28 -4.57 -5.65
N THR A 72 -0.25 -4.33 -4.85
CA THR A 72 0.60 -5.39 -4.28
C THR A 72 0.27 -5.65 -2.83
N PHE A 73 0.44 -6.91 -2.40
CA PHE A 73 0.11 -7.37 -1.05
C PHE A 73 0.94 -8.60 -0.70
N ASP A 74 1.19 -8.80 0.59
CA ASP A 74 1.81 -10.03 1.09
C ASP A 74 0.81 -11.20 0.96
N PRO A 75 1.18 -12.32 0.31
CA PRO A 75 0.27 -13.43 0.06
C PRO A 75 0.00 -14.31 1.30
N HIS A 76 0.58 -14.02 2.46
CA HIS A 76 0.42 -14.85 3.66
C HIS A 76 -1.06 -15.04 4.02
N PRO A 77 -1.57 -16.29 4.14
CA PRO A 77 -3.00 -16.58 4.21
C PRO A 77 -3.68 -16.00 5.45
N ASN A 78 -2.93 -15.77 6.53
CA ASN A 78 -3.49 -15.22 7.76
C ASN A 78 -3.58 -13.69 7.77
N PHE A 79 -2.89 -13.00 6.86
CA PHE A 79 -2.89 -11.55 6.84
C PHE A 79 -4.21 -10.98 6.32
N VAL A 80 -4.66 -9.93 7.00
CA VAL A 80 -5.82 -9.12 6.63
C VAL A 80 -5.60 -8.51 5.27
N CYS A 81 -4.39 -8.05 4.92
CA CYS A 81 -4.12 -7.55 3.57
C CYS A 81 -4.46 -8.58 2.49
N LYS A 82 -4.10 -9.86 2.68
CA LYS A 82 -4.40 -10.95 1.75
C LYS A 82 -5.89 -11.25 1.67
N LYS A 83 -6.59 -11.21 2.81
CA LYS A 83 -8.02 -11.52 2.93
C LYS A 83 -8.90 -10.42 2.34
N GLU A 84 -8.47 -9.16 2.42
CA GLU A 84 -9.27 -8.00 2.06
C GLU A 84 -8.86 -7.33 0.74
N VAL A 85 -7.77 -7.75 0.10
CA VAL A 85 -7.26 -7.11 -1.13
C VAL A 85 -8.32 -7.06 -2.25
N ASP A 86 -9.10 -8.13 -2.43
CA ASP A 86 -10.16 -8.17 -3.43
C ASP A 86 -11.28 -7.16 -3.12
N SER A 87 -11.69 -7.07 -1.85
CA SER A 87 -12.70 -6.10 -1.38
C SER A 87 -12.22 -4.67 -1.55
N ILE A 88 -10.95 -4.39 -1.23
CA ILE A 88 -10.31 -3.07 -1.38
C ILE A 88 -10.25 -2.69 -2.87
N ARG A 89 -9.78 -3.61 -3.73
CA ARG A 89 -9.77 -3.42 -5.19
C ARG A 89 -11.16 -3.11 -5.70
N GLY A 90 -12.14 -3.97 -5.42
CA GLY A 90 -13.51 -3.81 -5.90
C GLY A 90 -14.15 -2.49 -5.46
N SER A 91 -13.89 -2.06 -4.22
CA SER A 91 -14.52 -0.86 -3.65
C SER A 91 -13.87 0.46 -4.09
N TYR A 92 -12.55 0.48 -4.27
CA TYR A 92 -11.81 1.75 -4.45
C TYR A 92 -11.03 1.83 -5.76
N PHE A 93 -10.57 0.70 -6.29
CA PHE A 93 -9.64 0.62 -7.41
C PHE A 93 -9.99 -0.53 -8.38
N PRO A 94 -11.21 -0.56 -8.95
CA PRO A 94 -11.71 -1.73 -9.68
C PRO A 94 -10.93 -2.08 -10.95
N LYS A 95 -10.14 -1.13 -11.48
CA LYS A 95 -9.29 -1.33 -12.67
C LYS A 95 -7.90 -1.85 -12.35
N ALA A 96 -7.49 -1.87 -11.08
CA ALA A 96 -6.16 -2.29 -10.70
C ALA A 96 -6.01 -3.81 -10.80
N SER A 97 -4.88 -4.27 -11.33
CA SER A 97 -4.47 -5.67 -11.24
C SER A 97 -3.99 -5.99 -9.82
N LEU A 98 -4.04 -7.27 -9.44
CA LEU A 98 -3.53 -7.75 -8.14
C LEU A 98 -2.23 -8.52 -8.36
N ALA A 99 -1.19 -8.19 -7.61
CA ALA A 99 0.11 -8.84 -7.70
C ALA A 99 0.63 -9.22 -6.30
N PRO A 100 0.66 -10.52 -5.93
CA PRO A 100 1.21 -10.94 -4.65
C PRO A 100 2.74 -10.76 -4.62
N ILE A 101 3.28 -10.27 -3.50
CA ILE A 101 4.72 -10.10 -3.28
C ILE A 101 5.09 -10.77 -1.95
N PHE A 102 5.99 -11.75 -1.98
CA PHE A 102 6.40 -12.48 -0.76
C PHE A 102 7.21 -11.61 0.20
N HIS A 103 7.00 -11.81 1.50
CA HIS A 103 7.57 -11.01 2.59
C HIS A 103 9.08 -10.77 2.47
N HIS A 104 9.87 -11.84 2.32
CA HIS A 104 11.34 -11.74 2.25
C HIS A 104 11.83 -11.11 0.94
N ILE A 105 11.10 -11.31 -0.16
CA ILE A 105 11.39 -10.65 -1.44
C ILE A 105 11.18 -9.13 -1.29
N ALA A 106 10.11 -8.72 -0.61
CA ALA A 106 9.86 -7.30 -0.33
C ALA A 106 10.97 -6.66 0.51
N HIS A 107 11.45 -7.35 1.55
CA HIS A 107 12.59 -6.88 2.36
C HIS A 107 13.88 -6.78 1.54
N ALA A 108 14.19 -7.80 0.74
CA ALA A 108 15.39 -7.80 -0.10
C ALA A 108 15.34 -6.69 -1.16
N ALA A 109 14.18 -6.46 -1.79
CA ALA A 109 14.02 -5.41 -2.77
C ALA A 109 14.12 -4.00 -2.16
N ASN A 110 13.70 -3.82 -0.91
CA ASN A 110 13.82 -2.54 -0.20
C ASN A 110 15.28 -2.22 0.17
N PHE A 111 16.16 -3.22 0.22
CA PHE A 111 17.57 -3.02 0.52
C PHE A 111 18.26 -2.31 -0.66
N GLY A 112 18.75 -1.09 -0.42
CA GLY A 112 19.43 -0.28 -1.43
C GLY A 112 18.51 0.59 -2.31
N ILE A 113 17.27 0.86 -1.87
CA ILE A 113 16.39 1.88 -2.48
C ILE A 113 16.75 3.31 -1.99
N GLU A 114 17.43 3.39 -0.84
CA GLU A 114 18.01 4.61 -0.24
C GLU A 114 19.40 4.93 -0.80
#